data_AF-A0AA43C6U1-F1
#
_entry.id   AF-A0AA43C6U1-F1
#
_cell.length_a   1.000
_cell.length_b   1.000
_cell.length_c   1.000
_cell.angle_alpha   90.00
_cell.angle_beta   90.00
_cell.angle_gamma   90.00
#
_symmetry.space_group_name_H-M   'P 1'
#
loop_
_entity.id
_entity.type
_entity.pdbx_description
1 polymer ?
#
loop_
_entity_poly.entity_id
_entity_poly.type
_entity_poly.pdbx_seq_one_letter_code
_entity_poly.pdbx_strand_id
1 'polypeptide(L)'
;MAAPPIPEPEPPPPDFVPAPLATAPRSVLALQTAAVTRTAVVPAADGHRVRVSLIDLAPRLGAWHLLRIEDGTHAALGLPRAEFHLQPRDRGTRLELSQEGVVLDADGRRTACALWGADSSPLAAAAEDESAYSRLCNGALYVRNTVSGHRTSKEWVTDFLRDRVPAGDQVVNFVKEELMQDAFLRTAEVERDAEAAAEHDRPPGAPAPPRLAPEAQASLFVPTDLGLKVKSDDAEGRLLVGRWYGIEEEPGIYVGGLSPSHVSRDVVREQGAAVSPLDEVEAKALTYLVAFDLDRFDLDFALGTDHPRVDWSERAQPGVRDDRLPGPDGFDTVAPLARTGRVAPHRAAGVIATFIGGFKRSHGAFKTGRLAQIHRGSHYGFVEEGVILSSLQPGLATVLVWRDGRVELATWSEEDDHRLGEVRHARQNGVPILEPDPDTGAGRPGALVTKWGEGNWSGSQERKFRTLRAGLCLQDGAAGRFLVYGYFSSVTTSAMARVFQAYGCSYAMLLDMNALEHTYLAVYQKANGEREVHHLDRGMSVLDLTYQGAVVPRFLAYPDNRDFFYISRRKR
;
A
#
# COMPACT_ATOMS: atom_id res chain seq x y z
N MET A 1 -53.06 14.62 15.14
CA MET A 1 -51.92 14.43 14.23
C MET A 1 -51.33 13.07 14.55
N ALA A 2 -51.39 12.11 13.62
CA ALA A 2 -50.78 10.80 13.84
C ALA A 2 -49.26 10.97 13.84
N ALA A 3 -48.58 10.32 14.79
CA ALA A 3 -47.11 10.27 14.80
C ALA A 3 -46.63 9.66 13.47
N PRO A 4 -45.58 10.21 12.84
CA PRO A 4 -45.02 9.62 11.64
C PRO A 4 -44.59 8.18 11.94
N PRO A 5 -44.80 7.23 11.02
CA PRO A 5 -44.40 5.84 11.21
C PRO A 5 -42.90 5.78 11.52
N ILE A 6 -42.55 4.98 12.53
CA ILE A 6 -41.17 4.61 12.79
C ILE A 6 -40.65 3.96 11.51
N PRO A 7 -39.58 4.49 10.87
CA PRO A 7 -39.04 3.87 9.68
C PRO A 7 -38.63 2.44 10.01
N GLU A 8 -39.05 1.49 9.18
CA GLU A 8 -38.66 0.09 9.34
C GLU A 8 -37.13 -0.01 9.37
N PRO A 9 -36.56 -0.86 10.24
CA PRO A 9 -35.12 -1.08 10.25
C PRO A 9 -34.72 -1.63 8.89
N GLU A 10 -33.83 -0.91 8.22
CA GLU A 10 -33.35 -1.30 6.91
C GLU A 10 -32.64 -2.67 7.00
N PRO A 11 -32.84 -3.57 6.01
CA PRO A 11 -32.20 -4.88 6.03
C PRO A 11 -30.67 -4.75 6.16
N PRO A 12 -30.01 -5.72 6.80
CA PRO A 12 -28.55 -5.73 6.88
C PRO A 12 -27.94 -5.73 5.48
N PRO A 13 -26.74 -5.15 5.30
CA PRO A 13 -26.06 -5.17 4.02
C PRO A 13 -25.84 -6.63 3.55
N PRO A 14 -25.91 -6.88 2.24
CA PRO A 14 -25.75 -8.24 1.72
C PRO A 14 -24.39 -8.83 2.11
N ASP A 15 -24.35 -10.17 2.21
CA ASP A 15 -23.09 -10.88 2.33
C ASP A 15 -22.30 -10.75 1.03
N PHE A 16 -20.98 -10.63 1.17
CA PHE A 16 -20.08 -10.59 0.02
C PHE A 16 -19.86 -12.00 -0.52
N VAL A 17 -19.95 -12.14 -1.84
CA VAL A 17 -19.58 -13.37 -2.56
C VAL A 17 -18.57 -12.98 -3.65
N PRO A 18 -17.38 -13.60 -3.74
CA PRO A 18 -16.42 -13.27 -4.78
C PRO A 18 -17.04 -13.33 -6.17
N ALA A 19 -16.70 -12.35 -7.01
CA ALA A 19 -17.15 -12.37 -8.38
C ALA A 19 -16.51 -13.57 -9.12
N PRO A 20 -17.27 -14.31 -9.94
CA PRO A 20 -16.68 -15.37 -10.75
C PRO A 20 -15.64 -14.80 -11.73
N LEU A 21 -14.74 -15.67 -12.20
CA LEU A 21 -13.79 -15.35 -13.26
C LEU A 21 -14.53 -14.78 -14.48
N ALA A 22 -14.04 -13.68 -15.03
CA ALA A 22 -14.71 -12.98 -16.13
C ALA A 22 -14.69 -13.81 -17.41
N THR A 23 -15.84 -14.12 -18.01
CA THR A 23 -15.92 -14.83 -19.31
C THR A 23 -16.17 -13.90 -20.50
N ALA A 24 -16.43 -12.62 -20.22
CA ALA A 24 -16.62 -11.54 -21.18
C ALA A 24 -16.12 -10.21 -20.57
N PRO A 25 -15.87 -9.17 -21.39
CA PRO A 25 -15.55 -7.84 -20.88
C PRO A 25 -16.62 -7.33 -19.91
N ARG A 26 -16.18 -6.72 -18.81
CA ARG A 26 -17.03 -6.14 -17.76
C ARG A 26 -16.36 -4.89 -17.18
N SER A 27 -17.05 -4.15 -16.33
CA SER A 27 -16.45 -3.03 -15.59
C SER A 27 -15.94 -3.47 -14.22
N VAL A 28 -15.14 -2.64 -13.55
CA VAL A 28 -14.70 -2.85 -12.16
C VAL A 28 -15.88 -2.99 -11.19
N LEU A 29 -17.03 -2.39 -11.51
CA LEU A 29 -18.25 -2.48 -10.70
C LEU A 29 -18.76 -3.92 -10.59
N ALA A 30 -18.46 -4.78 -11.57
CA ALA A 30 -18.85 -6.19 -11.55
C ALA A 30 -18.09 -7.02 -10.48
N LEU A 31 -17.01 -6.49 -9.90
CA LEU A 31 -16.34 -7.09 -8.75
C LEU A 31 -17.01 -6.73 -7.42
N GLN A 32 -17.86 -5.70 -7.38
CA GLN A 32 -18.50 -5.22 -6.15
C GLN A 32 -19.84 -5.94 -5.94
N THR A 33 -19.79 -7.24 -5.70
CA THR A 33 -20.99 -8.10 -5.61
C THR A 33 -21.92 -7.76 -4.43
N ALA A 34 -21.39 -7.11 -3.41
CA ALA A 34 -22.16 -6.60 -2.26
C ALA A 34 -22.64 -5.15 -2.43
N ALA A 35 -22.41 -4.51 -3.58
CA ALA A 35 -22.80 -3.12 -3.79
C ALA A 35 -24.33 -2.94 -3.74
N VAL A 36 -24.77 -1.82 -3.17
CA VAL A 36 -26.20 -1.49 -3.03
C VAL A 36 -26.51 -0.27 -3.88
N THR A 37 -27.48 -0.41 -4.79
CA THR A 37 -27.94 0.68 -5.66
C THR A 37 -29.29 1.20 -5.19
N ARG A 38 -29.39 2.53 -5.05
CA ARG A 38 -30.66 3.24 -4.84
C ARG A 38 -30.91 4.18 -6.00
N THR A 39 -32.13 4.21 -6.51
CA THR A 39 -32.49 5.06 -7.66
C THR A 39 -33.63 6.00 -7.27
N ALA A 40 -33.54 7.24 -7.74
CA ALA A 40 -34.58 8.25 -7.60
C ALA A 40 -34.80 8.97 -8.94
N VAL A 41 -35.97 9.60 -9.07
CA VAL A 41 -36.27 10.50 -10.18
C VAL A 41 -36.36 11.91 -9.61
N VAL A 42 -35.49 12.79 -10.09
CA VAL A 42 -35.35 14.17 -9.61
C VAL A 42 -35.77 15.16 -10.70
N PRO A 43 -36.32 16.33 -10.33
CA PRO A 43 -36.64 17.38 -11.28
C PRO A 43 -35.36 18.12 -11.71
N ALA A 44 -35.25 18.39 -13.02
CA ALA A 44 -34.30 19.32 -13.58
C ALA A 44 -34.91 20.73 -13.67
N ALA A 45 -34.06 21.76 -13.79
CA ALA A 45 -34.50 23.16 -13.85
C ALA A 45 -35.34 23.46 -15.11
N ASP A 46 -35.12 22.71 -16.19
CA ASP A 46 -35.87 22.78 -17.45
C ASP A 46 -37.21 22.00 -17.41
N GLY A 47 -37.57 21.42 -16.25
CA GLY A 47 -38.78 20.62 -16.06
C GLY A 47 -38.63 19.15 -16.47
N HIS A 48 -37.47 18.73 -16.99
CA HIS A 48 -37.20 17.34 -17.28
C HIS A 48 -37.14 16.50 -15.99
N ARG A 49 -37.48 15.21 -16.11
CA ARG A 49 -37.34 14.25 -15.02
C ARG A 49 -36.11 13.40 -15.26
N VAL A 50 -35.13 13.51 -14.39
CA VAL A 50 -33.83 12.85 -14.51
C VAL A 50 -33.77 11.67 -13.56
N ARG A 51 -33.40 10.50 -14.06
CA ARG A 51 -33.18 9.31 -13.24
C ARG A 51 -31.74 9.29 -12.74
N VAL A 52 -31.57 9.19 -11.43
CA VAL A 52 -30.29 9.22 -10.75
C VAL A 52 -30.17 7.98 -9.86
N SER A 53 -29.02 7.32 -9.93
CA SER A 53 -28.68 6.16 -9.13
C SER A 53 -27.47 6.47 -8.25
N LEU A 54 -27.55 6.09 -6.98
CA LEU A 54 -26.46 6.16 -6.01
C LEU A 54 -26.08 4.73 -5.64
N ILE A 55 -24.83 4.37 -5.89
CA ILE A 55 -24.30 3.02 -5.69
C ILE A 55 -23.30 3.11 -4.54
N ASP A 56 -23.60 2.49 -3.40
CA ASP A 56 -22.63 2.24 -2.34
C ASP A 56 -21.81 1.00 -2.72
N LEU A 57 -20.51 1.20 -2.97
CA LEU A 57 -19.63 0.18 -3.52
C LEU A 57 -19.23 -0.88 -2.48
N ALA A 58 -19.25 -0.52 -1.20
CA ALA A 58 -18.89 -1.40 -0.09
C ALA A 58 -19.71 -1.03 1.16
N PRO A 59 -20.99 -1.43 1.24
CA PRO A 59 -21.92 -0.92 2.26
C PRO A 59 -21.55 -1.19 3.71
N ARG A 60 -20.71 -2.20 3.98
CA ARG A 60 -20.17 -2.47 5.32
C ARG A 60 -19.18 -1.42 5.81
N LEU A 61 -18.59 -0.64 4.89
CA LEU A 61 -17.64 0.43 5.15
C LEU A 61 -18.22 1.81 4.83
N GLY A 62 -19.08 1.93 3.81
CA GLY A 62 -19.73 3.18 3.41
C GLY A 62 -18.72 4.26 3.00
N ALA A 63 -17.56 3.85 2.47
CA ALA A 63 -16.45 4.77 2.20
C ALA A 63 -16.55 5.41 0.82
N TRP A 64 -16.94 4.66 -0.21
CA TRP A 64 -16.99 5.11 -1.60
C TRP A 64 -18.35 4.85 -2.23
N HIS A 65 -18.83 5.85 -2.96
CA HIS A 65 -20.09 5.80 -3.66
C HIS A 65 -19.92 6.25 -5.12
N LEU A 66 -20.69 5.68 -6.02
CA LEU A 66 -20.81 6.14 -7.40
C LEU A 66 -22.18 6.77 -7.61
N LEU A 67 -22.23 8.06 -7.92
CA LEU A 67 -23.44 8.73 -8.38
C LEU A 67 -23.49 8.66 -9.90
N ARG A 68 -24.56 8.09 -10.45
CA ARG A 68 -24.77 7.91 -11.88
C ARG A 68 -26.07 8.55 -12.33
N ILE A 69 -26.00 9.36 -13.37
CA ILE A 69 -27.13 9.99 -14.02
C ILE A 69 -27.42 9.20 -15.30
N GLU A 70 -28.63 8.70 -15.42
CA GLU A 70 -28.97 7.70 -16.44
C GLU A 70 -29.34 8.34 -17.79
N ASP A 71 -29.27 7.53 -18.85
CA ASP A 71 -29.76 7.86 -20.19
C ASP A 71 -29.18 9.15 -20.81
N GLY A 72 -27.98 9.57 -20.39
CA GLY A 72 -27.31 10.76 -20.93
C GLY A 72 -27.94 12.09 -20.49
N THR A 73 -28.85 12.08 -19.52
CA THR A 73 -29.64 13.26 -19.10
C THR A 73 -28.92 14.18 -18.10
N HIS A 74 -27.62 13.98 -17.89
CA HIS A 74 -26.78 14.76 -16.96
C HIS A 74 -26.74 16.27 -17.28
N ALA A 75 -26.78 16.65 -18.56
CA ALA A 75 -26.82 18.05 -18.96
C ALA A 75 -28.06 18.81 -18.44
N ALA A 76 -29.20 18.12 -18.26
CA ALA A 76 -30.42 18.72 -17.68
C ALA A 76 -30.23 19.11 -16.20
N LEU A 77 -29.29 18.48 -15.49
CA LEU A 77 -28.89 18.86 -14.13
C LEU A 77 -27.70 19.84 -14.12
N GLY A 78 -27.30 20.38 -15.27
CA GLY A 78 -26.13 21.24 -15.40
C GLY A 78 -24.82 20.54 -15.04
N LEU A 79 -24.74 19.22 -15.25
CA LEU A 79 -23.57 18.42 -14.91
C LEU A 79 -22.70 18.17 -16.16
N PRO A 80 -21.35 18.11 -16.01
CA PRO A 80 -20.43 17.94 -17.14
C PRO A 80 -20.25 16.49 -17.59
N ARG A 81 -20.69 15.52 -16.77
CA ARG A 81 -20.60 14.08 -17.05
C ARG A 81 -21.70 13.31 -16.31
N ALA A 82 -21.85 12.04 -16.66
CA ALA A 82 -22.90 11.18 -16.10
C ALA A 82 -22.49 10.44 -14.81
N GLU A 83 -21.22 10.37 -14.46
CA GLU A 83 -20.71 9.54 -13.36
C GLU A 83 -19.76 10.33 -12.45
N PHE A 84 -19.96 10.22 -11.13
CA PHE A 84 -19.17 10.92 -10.11
C PHE A 84 -18.81 9.98 -8.97
N HIS A 85 -17.50 9.86 -8.69
CA HIS A 85 -16.99 9.11 -7.56
C HIS A 85 -17.04 10.00 -6.30
N LEU A 86 -17.91 9.66 -5.36
CA LEU A 86 -18.13 10.39 -4.12
C LEU A 86 -17.49 9.67 -2.92
N GLN A 87 -16.93 10.45 -2.00
CA GLN A 87 -16.35 9.96 -0.76
C GLN A 87 -16.80 10.83 0.42
N PRO A 88 -17.58 10.30 1.38
CA PRO A 88 -17.82 10.98 2.65
C PRO A 88 -16.51 11.19 3.42
N ARG A 89 -16.47 12.24 4.24
CA ARG A 89 -15.32 12.54 5.09
C ARG A 89 -15.01 11.40 6.06
N ASP A 90 -16.03 10.89 6.73
CA ASP A 90 -15.91 9.86 7.74
C ASP A 90 -16.51 8.55 7.22
N ARG A 91 -15.77 7.45 7.40
CA ARG A 91 -16.24 6.09 7.05
C ARG A 91 -17.52 5.79 7.84
N GLY A 92 -18.42 5.01 7.26
CA GLY A 92 -19.72 4.68 7.86
C GLY A 92 -20.79 5.76 7.69
N THR A 93 -20.45 6.95 7.17
CA THR A 93 -21.46 7.95 6.80
C THR A 93 -22.31 7.41 5.65
N ARG A 94 -23.60 7.25 5.88
CA ARG A 94 -24.54 6.80 4.86
C ARG A 94 -24.95 7.96 3.96
N LEU A 95 -25.07 7.69 2.67
CA LEU A 95 -25.60 8.64 1.70
C LEU A 95 -26.98 8.19 1.21
N GLU A 96 -27.95 9.10 1.23
CA GLU A 96 -29.29 8.88 0.69
C GLU A 96 -29.61 9.90 -0.40
N LEU A 97 -30.22 9.47 -1.50
CA LEU A 97 -30.64 10.39 -2.57
C LEU A 97 -31.76 11.34 -2.08
N SER A 98 -31.69 12.58 -2.54
CA SER A 98 -32.71 13.62 -2.35
C SER A 98 -33.01 14.33 -3.67
N GLN A 99 -33.97 15.26 -3.67
CA GLN A 99 -34.38 15.99 -4.88
C GLN A 99 -33.25 16.85 -5.47
N GLU A 100 -32.36 17.38 -4.63
CA GLU A 100 -31.31 18.32 -5.00
C GLU A 100 -29.89 17.74 -4.87
N GLY A 101 -29.76 16.47 -4.47
CA GLY A 101 -28.45 15.87 -4.20
C GLY A 101 -28.53 14.69 -3.26
N VAL A 102 -27.80 14.73 -2.15
CA VAL A 102 -27.79 13.68 -1.13
C VAL A 102 -28.03 14.20 0.28
N VAL A 103 -28.48 13.32 1.17
CA VAL A 103 -28.47 13.51 2.62
C VAL A 103 -27.39 12.61 3.20
N LEU A 104 -26.48 13.20 3.96
CA LEU A 104 -25.48 12.48 4.74
C LEU A 104 -26.08 12.13 6.09
N ASP A 105 -26.04 10.86 6.47
CA ASP A 105 -26.40 10.39 7.81
C ASP A 105 -25.14 9.84 8.49
N ALA A 106 -24.66 10.60 9.48
CA ALA A 106 -23.54 10.20 10.33
C ALA A 106 -24.07 10.07 11.77
N ASP A 107 -24.18 8.83 12.26
CA ASP A 107 -24.66 8.50 13.61
C ASP A 107 -26.04 9.11 13.94
N GLY A 108 -26.96 9.10 12.98
CA GLY A 108 -28.32 9.66 13.12
C GLY A 108 -28.40 11.17 12.88
N ARG A 109 -27.25 11.85 12.73
CA ARG A 109 -27.21 13.27 12.38
C ARG A 109 -27.30 13.44 10.87
N ARG A 110 -28.51 13.76 10.40
CA ARG A 110 -28.81 13.99 8.99
C ARG A 110 -28.42 15.41 8.56
N THR A 111 -27.60 15.51 7.52
CA THR A 111 -27.15 16.78 6.91
C THR A 111 -27.46 16.77 5.42
N ALA A 112 -28.29 17.71 4.96
CA ALA A 112 -28.59 17.86 3.54
C ALA A 112 -27.38 18.43 2.78
N CYS A 113 -27.15 17.93 1.57
CA CYS A 113 -26.03 18.28 0.72
C CYS A 113 -26.53 18.43 -0.73
N ALA A 114 -26.84 19.66 -1.10
CA ALA A 114 -27.24 20.01 -2.46
C ALA A 114 -26.04 19.81 -3.41
N LEU A 115 -26.25 18.98 -4.43
CA LEU A 115 -25.29 18.67 -5.48
C LEU A 115 -25.62 19.43 -6.76
N TRP A 116 -26.90 19.71 -7.00
CA TRP A 116 -27.44 20.50 -8.10
C TRP A 116 -28.58 21.40 -7.61
N GLY A 117 -28.91 22.42 -8.38
CA GLY A 117 -30.00 23.35 -8.10
C GLY A 117 -30.38 24.14 -9.34
N ALA A 118 -31.36 25.05 -9.20
CA ALA A 118 -31.90 25.81 -10.33
C ALA A 118 -30.85 26.70 -11.03
N ASP A 119 -29.98 27.34 -10.25
CA ASP A 119 -29.05 28.37 -10.77
C ASP A 119 -27.57 27.93 -10.78
N SER A 120 -27.22 26.85 -10.07
CA SER A 120 -25.84 26.37 -10.00
C SER A 120 -25.75 24.90 -9.59
N SER A 121 -24.63 24.26 -9.94
CA SER A 121 -24.32 22.88 -9.56
C SER A 121 -22.98 22.82 -8.83
N PRO A 122 -22.96 22.74 -7.48
CA PRO A 122 -21.74 22.50 -6.72
C PRO A 122 -21.00 21.24 -7.16
N LEU A 123 -21.72 20.20 -7.58
CA LEU A 123 -21.14 18.98 -8.11
C LEU A 123 -20.42 19.21 -9.44
N ALA A 124 -20.98 20.02 -10.34
CA ALA A 124 -20.32 20.39 -11.59
C ALA A 124 -19.00 21.13 -11.32
N ALA A 125 -19.04 22.18 -10.48
CA ALA A 125 -17.85 22.95 -10.12
C ALA A 125 -16.77 22.07 -9.46
N ALA A 126 -17.17 21.16 -8.55
CA ALA A 126 -16.25 20.24 -7.92
C ALA A 126 -15.66 19.19 -8.89
N ALA A 127 -16.41 18.78 -9.91
CA ALA A 127 -15.98 17.78 -10.89
C ALA A 127 -15.03 18.35 -11.97
N GLU A 128 -15.06 19.67 -12.18
CA GLU A 128 -14.17 20.40 -13.10
C GLU A 128 -12.89 20.91 -12.41
N ASP A 129 -12.87 20.94 -11.07
CA ASP A 129 -11.66 21.26 -10.30
C ASP A 129 -10.55 20.21 -10.56
N GLU A 130 -9.34 20.70 -10.87
CA GLU A 130 -8.14 19.90 -11.14
C GLU A 130 -7.59 19.19 -9.89
N SER A 131 -8.14 19.46 -8.70
CA SER A 131 -7.82 18.74 -7.47
C SER A 131 -8.30 17.30 -7.50
N ALA A 132 -7.45 16.37 -7.04
CA ALA A 132 -7.81 14.96 -6.85
C ALA A 132 -8.99 14.76 -5.87
N TYR A 133 -9.20 15.73 -4.96
CA TYR A 133 -10.30 15.75 -4.01
C TYR A 133 -10.91 17.14 -3.96
N SER A 134 -12.13 17.27 -4.46
CA SER A 134 -12.87 18.52 -4.49
C SER A 134 -13.95 18.50 -3.42
N ARG A 135 -14.02 19.56 -2.62
CA ARG A 135 -14.90 19.62 -1.44
C ARG A 135 -16.33 19.89 -1.86
N LEU A 136 -17.26 19.17 -1.25
CA LEU A 136 -18.69 19.44 -1.26
C LEU A 136 -19.18 19.62 0.18
N CYS A 137 -20.24 20.41 0.34
CA CYS A 137 -21.01 20.48 1.59
C CYS A 137 -20.13 20.73 2.82
N ASN A 138 -19.36 21.82 2.76
CA ASN A 138 -18.40 22.24 3.80
C ASN A 138 -17.35 21.17 4.15
N GLY A 139 -16.99 20.32 3.20
CA GLY A 139 -16.00 19.25 3.37
C GLY A 139 -16.52 18.02 4.11
N ALA A 140 -17.85 17.86 4.24
CA ALA A 140 -18.45 16.62 4.70
C ALA A 140 -18.48 15.54 3.61
N LEU A 141 -18.45 15.95 2.34
CA LEU A 141 -18.41 15.10 1.17
C LEU A 141 -17.31 15.57 0.22
N TYR A 142 -16.74 14.65 -0.55
CA TYR A 142 -15.73 14.93 -1.56
C TYR A 142 -16.10 14.28 -2.89
N VAL A 143 -15.84 14.98 -3.99
CA VAL A 143 -15.71 14.35 -5.31
C VAL A 143 -14.25 13.91 -5.46
N ARG A 144 -14.05 12.65 -5.85
CA ARG A 144 -12.74 12.14 -6.26
C ARG A 144 -12.62 12.34 -7.77
N ASN A 145 -11.63 13.14 -8.18
CA ASN A 145 -11.35 13.38 -9.59
C ASN A 145 -10.13 12.58 -10.05
N THR A 146 -10.20 12.12 -11.30
CA THR A 146 -9.05 11.54 -11.99
C THR A 146 -8.05 12.65 -12.27
N VAL A 147 -6.81 12.46 -11.82
CA VAL A 147 -5.71 13.39 -12.00
C VAL A 147 -4.48 12.63 -12.49
N SER A 148 -3.52 13.36 -13.07
CA SER A 148 -2.20 12.80 -13.36
C SER A 148 -1.31 12.88 -12.14
N GLY A 149 -0.71 11.76 -11.77
CA GLY A 149 0.28 11.68 -10.71
C GLY A 149 1.65 12.15 -11.18
N HIS A 150 2.44 12.65 -10.25
CA HIS A 150 3.85 12.92 -10.48
C HIS A 150 4.57 11.62 -10.86
N ARG A 151 5.54 11.74 -11.79
CA ARG A 151 6.42 10.66 -12.23
C ARG A 151 7.85 11.18 -12.18
N THR A 152 8.80 10.38 -11.72
CA THR A 152 10.21 10.79 -11.81
C THR A 152 10.66 10.77 -13.28
N SER A 153 11.70 11.53 -13.65
CA SER A 153 12.18 11.58 -15.03
C SER A 153 12.61 10.20 -15.54
N LYS A 154 13.15 9.33 -14.67
CA LYS A 154 13.53 7.95 -14.99
C LYS A 154 12.31 7.06 -15.24
N GLU A 155 11.26 7.19 -14.43
CA GLU A 155 9.99 6.50 -14.65
C GLU A 155 9.32 6.96 -15.94
N TRP A 156 9.30 8.26 -16.22
CA TRP A 156 8.68 8.80 -17.43
C TRP A 156 9.34 8.27 -18.72
N VAL A 157 10.67 8.25 -18.78
CA VAL A 157 11.41 7.68 -19.93
C VAL A 157 11.14 6.17 -20.04
N THR A 158 11.13 5.45 -18.91
CA THR A 158 10.87 4.01 -18.90
C THR A 158 9.44 3.67 -19.38
N ASP A 159 8.44 4.38 -18.86
CA ASP A 159 7.03 4.15 -19.19
C ASP A 159 6.75 4.61 -20.65
N PHE A 160 7.35 5.70 -21.12
CA PHE A 160 7.26 6.12 -22.53
C PHE A 160 7.81 5.08 -23.49
N LEU A 161 9.01 4.54 -23.21
CA LEU A 161 9.63 3.51 -24.06
C LEU A 161 8.76 2.24 -24.11
N ARG A 162 8.15 1.85 -22.99
CA ARG A 162 7.22 0.71 -22.93
C ARG A 162 5.92 0.96 -23.68
N ASP A 163 5.29 2.11 -23.45
CA ASP A 163 3.96 2.41 -23.99
C ASP A 163 3.99 2.73 -25.50
N ARG A 164 5.12 3.17 -26.06
CA ARG A 164 5.19 3.74 -27.42
C ARG A 164 6.17 3.07 -28.39
N VAL A 165 7.09 2.22 -27.91
CA VAL A 165 8.09 1.56 -28.76
C VAL A 165 7.84 0.05 -28.81
N PRO A 166 7.57 -0.55 -29.98
CA PRO A 166 7.56 -2.00 -30.13
C PRO A 166 8.92 -2.58 -29.71
N ALA A 167 8.93 -3.54 -28.77
CA ALA A 167 10.13 -4.06 -28.08
C ALA A 167 10.85 -3.08 -27.12
N GLY A 168 10.19 -2.00 -26.68
CA GLY A 168 10.74 -1.04 -25.71
C GLY A 168 11.18 -1.65 -24.37
N ASP A 169 10.58 -2.77 -23.98
CA ASP A 169 11.01 -3.57 -22.82
C ASP A 169 12.45 -4.11 -22.93
N GLN A 170 12.90 -4.50 -24.13
CA GLN A 170 14.26 -5.00 -24.33
C GLN A 170 15.31 -3.90 -24.15
N VAL A 171 14.95 -2.65 -24.50
CA VAL A 171 15.81 -1.47 -24.33
C VAL A 171 15.88 -1.03 -22.87
N VAL A 172 14.75 -1.04 -22.15
CA VAL A 172 14.68 -0.74 -20.71
C VAL A 172 15.46 -1.78 -19.89
N ASN A 173 15.32 -3.06 -20.23
CA ASN A 173 16.03 -4.14 -19.56
C ASN A 173 17.55 -4.05 -19.80
N PHE A 174 18.00 -3.78 -21.03
CA PHE A 174 19.42 -3.57 -21.35
C PHE A 174 20.06 -2.43 -20.54
N VAL A 175 19.36 -1.31 -20.31
CA VAL A 175 19.88 -0.17 -19.52
C VAL A 175 19.84 -0.42 -18.00
N LYS A 176 18.89 -1.22 -17.50
CA LYS A 176 18.80 -1.59 -16.08
C LYS A 176 19.81 -2.66 -15.66
N GLU A 177 20.25 -3.50 -16.61
CA GLU A 177 21.03 -4.72 -16.35
C GLU A 177 22.51 -4.48 -16.03
N GLU A 178 23.12 -3.41 -16.53
CA GLU A 178 24.51 -3.03 -16.17
C GLU A 178 24.61 -2.04 -15.00
N LEU A 179 23.50 -1.39 -14.59
CA LEU A 179 23.53 -0.23 -13.67
C LEU A 179 22.93 -0.44 -12.28
N MET A 180 22.18 -1.52 -12.00
CA MET A 180 21.39 -1.63 -10.75
C MET A 180 21.92 -2.60 -9.70
N GLN A 181 22.73 -3.60 -10.07
CA GLN A 181 23.31 -4.51 -9.08
C GLN A 181 24.33 -3.76 -8.22
N ASP A 182 24.17 -3.85 -6.89
CA ASP A 182 25.06 -3.21 -5.90
C ASP A 182 25.19 -1.68 -6.02
N ALA A 183 24.47 -1.01 -6.92
CA ALA A 183 24.48 0.45 -7.10
C ALA A 183 24.02 1.21 -5.85
N PHE A 184 23.18 0.56 -5.05
CA PHE A 184 22.69 1.05 -3.77
C PHE A 184 23.37 0.35 -2.59
N LEU A 185 24.39 -0.48 -2.81
CA LEU A 185 25.12 -1.12 -1.73
C LEU A 185 25.60 -0.04 -0.76
N ARG A 186 25.24 -0.22 0.49
CA ARG A 186 25.78 0.51 1.63
C ARG A 186 26.39 -0.51 2.56
N THR A 187 27.57 -0.18 3.05
CA THR A 187 28.23 -0.90 4.13
C THR A 187 28.46 0.09 5.25
N ALA A 188 28.54 -0.41 6.47
CA ALA A 188 28.97 0.37 7.61
C ALA A 188 30.26 -0.23 8.16
N GLU A 189 31.18 0.64 8.58
CA GLU A 189 32.30 0.21 9.39
C GLU A 189 31.78 -0.16 10.78
N VAL A 190 32.29 -1.28 11.29
CA VAL A 190 31.83 -1.86 12.54
C VAL A 190 33.00 -1.89 13.52
N GLU A 191 32.79 -1.28 14.67
CA GLU A 191 33.75 -1.26 15.78
C GLU A 191 33.17 -2.02 16.96
N ARG A 192 34.03 -2.74 17.69
CA ARG A 192 33.60 -3.50 18.86
C ARG A 192 33.76 -2.65 20.10
N ASP A 193 32.70 -2.50 20.86
CA ASP A 193 32.68 -1.76 22.12
C ASP A 193 31.85 -2.54 23.14
N ALA A 194 32.56 -3.23 24.04
CA ALA A 194 31.95 -4.07 25.06
C ALA A 194 31.30 -3.28 26.20
N GLU A 195 31.73 -2.04 26.43
CA GLU A 195 31.19 -1.16 27.47
C GLU A 195 29.86 -0.56 26.98
N ALA A 196 29.80 -0.09 25.73
CA ALA A 196 28.57 0.40 25.12
C ALA A 196 27.44 -0.65 25.09
N ALA A 197 27.80 -1.93 24.96
CA ALA A 197 26.87 -3.05 24.93
C ALA A 197 26.32 -3.47 26.32
N ALA A 198 27.08 -3.18 27.38
CA ALA A 198 26.72 -3.56 28.76
C ALA A 198 25.82 -2.53 29.45
N GLU A 199 25.81 -1.27 28.98
CA GLU A 199 25.22 -0.15 29.71
C GLU A 199 23.79 0.24 29.32
N HIS A 200 23.22 -0.29 28.24
CA HIS A 200 21.98 0.28 27.70
C HIS A 200 20.81 -0.69 27.56
N ASP A 201 19.86 -0.56 28.49
CA ASP A 201 18.61 -1.30 28.52
C ASP A 201 17.76 -1.07 27.24
N ARG A 202 16.95 -2.08 26.89
CA ARG A 202 15.98 -1.98 25.79
C ARG A 202 15.03 -0.80 26.05
N PRO A 203 14.75 0.07 25.05
CA PRO A 203 13.77 1.13 25.24
C PRO A 203 12.42 0.53 25.68
N PRO A 204 11.75 1.09 26.71
CA PRO A 204 10.47 0.57 27.17
C PRO A 204 9.45 0.50 26.03
N GLY A 205 8.81 -0.65 25.85
CA GLY A 205 7.82 -0.87 24.79
C GLY A 205 8.41 -1.03 23.37
N ALA A 206 9.74 -1.11 23.21
CA ALA A 206 10.35 -1.44 21.92
C ALA A 206 10.01 -2.88 21.49
N PRO A 207 10.13 -3.23 20.20
CA PRO A 207 9.99 -4.61 19.73
C PRO A 207 11.09 -5.53 20.30
N ALA A 208 10.95 -6.86 20.15
CA ALA A 208 11.98 -7.80 20.60
C ALA A 208 13.29 -7.58 19.83
N PRO A 209 14.46 -7.65 20.48
CA PRO A 209 15.74 -7.52 19.78
C PRO A 209 16.00 -8.74 18.88
N PRO A 210 16.82 -8.59 17.84
CA PRO A 210 17.14 -9.69 16.95
C PRO A 210 18.08 -10.71 17.61
N ARG A 211 18.02 -11.95 17.12
CA ARG A 211 18.98 -13.01 17.46
C ARG A 211 20.30 -12.79 16.71
N LEU A 212 21.28 -12.22 17.39
CA LEU A 212 22.60 -11.86 16.84
C LEU A 212 23.67 -12.92 17.15
N ALA A 213 24.66 -13.01 16.25
CA ALA A 213 25.88 -13.78 16.50
C ALA A 213 26.65 -13.17 17.69
N PRO A 214 27.35 -13.97 18.52
CA PRO A 214 28.06 -13.47 19.70
C PRO A 214 29.04 -12.33 19.40
N GLU A 215 29.71 -12.38 18.25
CA GLU A 215 30.62 -11.35 17.77
C GLU A 215 29.95 -10.02 17.42
N ALA A 216 28.64 -10.01 17.18
CA ALA A 216 27.87 -8.83 16.78
C ALA A 216 27.11 -8.15 17.94
N GLN A 217 26.95 -8.82 19.08
CA GLN A 217 26.15 -8.30 20.20
C GLN A 217 26.72 -7.02 20.84
N ALA A 218 28.04 -6.80 20.70
CA ALA A 218 28.75 -5.65 21.25
C ALA A 218 29.42 -4.82 20.16
N SER A 219 28.77 -4.74 19.01
CA SER A 219 29.29 -4.05 17.84
C SER A 219 28.49 -2.78 17.58
N LEU A 220 29.20 -1.68 17.36
CA LEU A 220 28.67 -0.38 16.95
C LEU A 220 28.92 -0.19 15.46
N PHE A 221 28.05 0.56 14.80
CA PHE A 221 28.26 1.02 13.43
C PHE A 221 27.84 2.47 13.28
N VAL A 222 28.49 3.18 12.36
CA VAL A 222 28.03 4.51 11.94
C VAL A 222 26.94 4.32 10.87
N PRO A 223 25.71 4.80 11.09
CA PRO A 223 24.64 4.65 10.12
C PRO A 223 24.92 5.49 8.86
N THR A 224 25.07 4.82 7.73
CA THR A 224 25.22 5.46 6.41
C THR A 224 23.86 5.90 5.88
N ASP A 225 23.74 7.16 5.47
CA ASP A 225 22.55 7.78 4.84
C ASP A 225 21.24 7.73 5.65
N LEU A 226 21.26 7.32 6.92
CA LEU A 226 20.06 7.31 7.76
C LEU A 226 19.55 8.75 7.98
N GLY A 227 18.32 9.01 7.55
CA GLY A 227 17.68 10.33 7.65
C GLY A 227 16.71 10.47 8.83
N LEU A 228 16.40 9.40 9.54
CA LEU A 228 15.51 9.44 10.71
C LEU A 228 16.26 9.98 11.94
N LYS A 229 15.58 10.80 12.73
CA LYS A 229 16.09 11.32 14.01
C LYS A 229 15.96 10.26 15.11
N VAL A 230 17.08 9.65 15.48
CA VAL A 230 17.16 8.53 16.42
C VAL A 230 17.51 9.04 17.81
N LYS A 231 16.80 8.57 18.84
CA LYS A 231 17.19 8.80 20.25
C LYS A 231 18.40 7.93 20.60
N SER A 232 19.59 8.50 20.49
CA SER A 232 20.86 7.88 20.91
C SER A 232 21.62 8.83 21.83
N ASP A 233 22.22 8.26 22.87
CA ASP A 233 23.08 8.99 23.82
C ASP A 233 24.55 9.01 23.37
N ASP A 234 24.89 8.31 22.29
CA ASP A 234 26.24 8.31 21.69
C ASP A 234 26.47 9.61 20.91
N ALA A 235 27.43 10.42 21.38
CA ALA A 235 27.76 11.72 20.82
C ALA A 235 28.32 11.65 19.38
N GLU A 236 28.85 10.50 18.97
CA GLU A 236 29.38 10.26 17.62
C GLU A 236 28.29 9.74 16.67
N GLY A 237 27.05 9.56 17.15
CA GLY A 237 25.92 9.07 16.37
C GLY A 237 26.01 7.59 16.00
N ARG A 238 26.87 6.82 16.67
CA ARG A 238 27.02 5.38 16.45
C ARG A 238 25.84 4.62 17.05
N LEU A 239 25.48 3.50 16.43
CA LEU A 239 24.37 2.65 16.84
C LEU A 239 24.86 1.22 17.06
N LEU A 240 24.43 0.59 18.16
CA LEU A 240 24.58 -0.85 18.37
C LEU A 240 23.86 -1.65 17.28
N VAL A 241 24.56 -2.62 16.72
CA VAL A 241 24.05 -3.55 15.72
C VAL A 241 22.81 -4.27 16.24
N GLY A 242 21.73 -4.22 15.46
CA GLY A 242 20.47 -4.89 15.73
C GLY A 242 19.61 -4.29 16.84
N ARG A 243 20.12 -3.33 17.63
CA ARG A 243 19.33 -2.70 18.69
C ARG A 243 18.22 -1.83 18.10
N TRP A 244 17.05 -1.86 18.74
CA TRP A 244 15.97 -0.92 18.47
C TRP A 244 16.20 0.40 19.21
N TYR A 245 16.10 1.51 18.49
CA TYR A 245 16.14 2.87 19.01
C TYR A 245 14.81 3.57 18.72
N GLY A 246 14.30 4.34 19.68
CA GLY A 246 13.10 5.14 19.46
C GLY A 246 13.38 6.32 18.54
N ILE A 247 12.38 6.71 17.74
CA ILE A 247 12.43 7.97 16.98
C ILE A 247 12.10 9.15 17.88
N GLU A 248 12.83 10.26 17.72
CA GLU A 248 12.58 11.52 18.43
C GLU A 248 11.13 11.95 18.31
N GLU A 249 10.53 12.40 19.41
CA GLU A 249 9.15 12.93 19.46
C GLU A 249 8.01 12.04 18.89
N GLU A 250 8.31 10.79 18.52
CA GLU A 250 7.35 9.84 17.93
C GLU A 250 7.31 8.50 18.70
N PRO A 251 6.65 8.47 19.88
CA PRO A 251 6.52 7.25 20.67
C PRO A 251 5.81 6.14 19.91
N GLY A 252 6.41 4.94 19.90
CA GLY A 252 5.87 3.76 19.20
C GLY A 252 6.49 3.53 17.81
N ILE A 253 7.39 4.40 17.37
CA ILE A 253 8.22 4.17 16.18
C ILE A 253 9.65 3.87 16.62
N TYR A 254 10.20 2.77 16.10
CA TYR A 254 11.56 2.33 16.41
C TYR A 254 12.33 2.06 15.14
N VAL A 255 13.64 2.29 15.16
CA VAL A 255 14.56 1.95 14.07
C VAL A 255 15.70 1.08 14.57
N GLY A 256 16.11 0.11 13.77
CA GLY A 256 17.28 -0.73 14.02
C GLY A 256 18.06 -0.94 12.73
N GLY A 257 19.32 -1.37 12.86
CA GLY A 257 20.17 -1.62 11.69
C GLY A 257 21.17 -2.74 11.91
N LEU A 258 21.38 -3.56 10.89
CA LEU A 258 22.39 -4.63 10.87
C LEU A 258 22.68 -5.06 9.43
N SER A 259 23.84 -5.69 9.21
CA SER A 259 24.10 -6.50 8.02
C SER A 259 23.72 -7.98 8.22
N PRO A 260 23.30 -8.72 7.16
CA PRO A 260 22.91 -10.13 7.26
C PRO A 260 23.94 -11.08 7.90
N SER A 261 25.24 -10.77 7.85
CA SER A 261 26.30 -11.55 8.51
C SER A 261 26.23 -11.52 10.04
N HIS A 262 25.58 -10.51 10.64
CA HIS A 262 25.46 -10.38 12.10
C HIS A 262 24.38 -11.29 12.71
N VAL A 263 23.56 -11.94 11.88
CA VAL A 263 22.51 -12.86 12.33
C VAL A 263 23.12 -14.10 12.98
N SER A 264 22.52 -14.56 14.09
CA SER A 264 22.98 -15.74 14.82
C SER A 264 23.07 -16.98 13.94
N ARG A 265 24.10 -17.81 14.17
CA ARG A 265 24.26 -19.11 13.52
C ARG A 265 23.10 -20.05 13.82
N ASP A 266 22.38 -19.87 14.92
CA ASP A 266 21.21 -20.67 15.27
C ASP A 266 20.07 -20.43 14.29
N VAL A 267 19.82 -19.16 13.92
CA VAL A 267 18.83 -18.80 12.89
C VAL A 267 19.21 -19.47 11.57
N VAL A 268 20.48 -19.38 11.18
CA VAL A 268 20.96 -20.00 9.92
C VAL A 268 20.80 -21.52 9.95
N ARG A 269 21.05 -22.17 11.09
CA ARG A 269 20.85 -23.62 11.27
C ARG A 269 19.38 -24.01 11.22
N GLU A 270 18.49 -23.23 11.84
CA GLU A 270 17.04 -23.44 11.79
C GLU A 270 16.49 -23.34 10.36
N GLN A 271 17.03 -22.42 9.56
CA GLN A 271 16.62 -22.25 8.16
C GLN A 271 17.13 -23.38 7.26
N GLY A 272 18.31 -23.93 7.56
CA GLY A 272 18.88 -25.04 6.80
C GLY A 272 18.96 -24.76 5.29
N ALA A 273 18.48 -25.70 4.48
CA ALA A 273 18.49 -25.60 3.02
C ALA A 273 17.36 -24.70 2.44
N ALA A 274 16.49 -24.13 3.28
CA ALA A 274 15.40 -23.26 2.82
C ALA A 274 15.90 -21.88 2.34
N VAL A 275 17.14 -21.52 2.68
CA VAL A 275 17.80 -20.29 2.23
C VAL A 275 19.14 -20.62 1.55
N SER A 276 19.57 -19.76 0.63
CA SER A 276 20.92 -19.85 0.05
C SER A 276 21.97 -19.29 1.03
N PRO A 277 23.23 -19.77 0.97
CA PRO A 277 24.36 -19.11 1.64
C PRO A 277 24.49 -17.65 1.22
N LEU A 278 24.95 -16.79 2.15
CA LEU A 278 25.27 -15.40 1.83
C LEU A 278 26.59 -15.35 1.07
N ASP A 279 26.65 -14.54 0.02
CA ASP A 279 27.92 -14.12 -0.57
C ASP A 279 28.55 -12.94 0.19
N GLU A 280 29.79 -12.59 -0.16
CA GLU A 280 30.56 -11.54 0.51
C GLU A 280 29.92 -10.14 0.45
N VAL A 281 29.04 -9.90 -0.53
CA VAL A 281 28.39 -8.61 -0.74
C VAL A 281 27.14 -8.51 0.11
N GLU A 282 26.19 -9.44 -0.04
CA GLU A 282 24.96 -9.38 0.76
C GLU A 282 25.22 -9.67 2.23
N ALA A 283 26.31 -10.37 2.58
CA ALA A 283 26.75 -10.52 3.97
C ALA A 283 27.00 -9.16 4.65
N LYS A 284 27.53 -8.17 3.92
CA LYS A 284 27.92 -6.86 4.45
C LYS A 284 26.87 -5.76 4.21
N ALA A 285 25.92 -5.99 3.31
CA ALA A 285 24.89 -5.03 2.93
C ALA A 285 24.11 -4.53 4.15
N LEU A 286 24.08 -3.22 4.34
CA LEU A 286 23.39 -2.58 5.45
C LEU A 286 21.88 -2.70 5.27
N THR A 287 21.21 -3.13 6.33
CA THR A 287 19.76 -3.20 6.41
C THR A 287 19.28 -2.27 7.52
N TYR A 288 18.26 -1.48 7.23
CA TYR A 288 17.51 -0.72 8.23
C TYR A 288 16.10 -1.30 8.37
N LEU A 289 15.62 -1.37 9.60
CA LEU A 289 14.25 -1.77 9.90
C LEU A 289 13.56 -0.66 10.68
N VAL A 290 12.30 -0.38 10.38
CA VAL A 290 11.45 0.59 11.08
C VAL A 290 10.21 -0.14 11.58
N ALA A 291 10.01 -0.18 12.89
CA ALA A 291 8.87 -0.82 13.53
C ALA A 291 7.83 0.20 13.97
N PHE A 292 6.57 -0.05 13.64
CA PHE A 292 5.40 0.73 14.05
C PHE A 292 4.54 -0.08 15.02
N ASP A 293 4.31 0.46 16.21
CA ASP A 293 3.42 -0.10 17.23
C ASP A 293 1.96 -0.08 16.77
N LEU A 294 1.41 -1.27 16.47
CA LEU A 294 0.05 -1.43 15.97
C LEU A 294 -1.03 -1.23 17.04
N ASP A 295 -0.69 -0.99 18.31
CA ASP A 295 -1.65 -0.54 19.32
C ASP A 295 -1.82 0.99 19.29
N ARG A 296 -0.84 1.71 18.73
CA ARG A 296 -0.83 3.19 18.64
C ARG A 296 -1.23 3.71 17.27
N PHE A 297 -1.00 2.91 16.24
CA PHE A 297 -1.12 3.36 14.86
C PHE A 297 -2.05 2.48 14.03
N ASP A 298 -2.75 3.12 13.10
CA ASP A 298 -3.51 2.47 12.04
C ASP A 298 -2.70 2.46 10.75
N LEU A 299 -2.84 1.37 9.98
CA LEU A 299 -2.36 1.24 8.61
C LEU A 299 -3.51 1.48 7.64
N ASP A 300 -3.27 2.31 6.63
CA ASP A 300 -4.16 2.48 5.49
C ASP A 300 -3.38 2.35 4.17
N PHE A 301 -4.11 2.16 3.07
CA PHE A 301 -3.57 1.99 1.73
C PHE A 301 -4.26 2.93 0.74
N ALA A 302 -3.54 3.37 -0.29
CA ALA A 302 -4.10 4.11 -1.40
C ALA A 302 -3.40 3.72 -2.71
N LEU A 303 -4.18 3.60 -3.78
CA LEU A 303 -3.62 3.41 -5.12
C LEU A 303 -3.04 4.69 -5.69
N GLY A 304 -1.96 4.52 -6.45
CA GLY A 304 -1.40 5.54 -7.33
C GLY A 304 -2.37 5.92 -8.44
N THR A 305 -2.17 7.08 -9.05
CA THR A 305 -3.00 7.52 -10.18
C THR A 305 -2.93 6.54 -11.36
N ASP A 306 -1.77 5.88 -11.53
CA ASP A 306 -1.47 5.00 -12.65
C ASP A 306 -1.22 3.55 -12.21
N HIS A 307 -0.42 3.35 -11.17
CA HIS A 307 0.11 2.05 -10.77
C HIS A 307 -0.38 1.58 -9.39
N PRO A 308 -0.56 0.25 -9.22
CA PRO A 308 -0.63 -0.77 -10.28
C PRO A 308 -1.81 -0.53 -11.23
N ARG A 309 -1.62 -0.84 -12.52
CA ARG A 309 -2.71 -0.93 -13.50
C ARG A 309 -3.48 -2.26 -13.32
N VAL A 310 -4.54 -2.47 -14.11
CA VAL A 310 -5.43 -3.64 -14.01
C VAL A 310 -5.50 -4.49 -15.30
N ASP A 311 -4.84 -4.04 -16.37
CA ASP A 311 -4.67 -4.76 -17.63
C ASP A 311 -3.81 -6.04 -17.48
N TRP A 312 -3.66 -6.80 -18.56
CA TRP A 312 -2.79 -7.98 -18.58
C TRP A 312 -1.32 -7.61 -18.41
N SER A 313 -0.71 -8.07 -17.31
CA SER A 313 0.75 -8.07 -17.17
C SER A 313 1.43 -8.75 -18.38
N GLU A 314 2.50 -8.14 -18.89
CA GLU A 314 3.37 -8.69 -19.94
C GLU A 314 4.04 -10.02 -19.52
N ARG A 315 4.10 -10.31 -18.22
CA ARG A 315 4.61 -11.59 -17.70
C ARG A 315 3.62 -12.74 -17.83
N ALA A 316 2.33 -12.47 -18.03
CA ALA A 316 1.33 -13.51 -18.16
C ALA A 316 1.61 -14.38 -19.40
N GLN A 317 1.58 -15.69 -19.23
CA GLN A 317 1.86 -16.61 -20.33
C GLN A 317 0.73 -16.57 -21.37
N PRO A 318 1.03 -16.74 -22.67
CA PRO A 318 0.00 -16.77 -23.71
C PRO A 318 -1.10 -17.80 -23.45
N GLY A 319 -0.77 -18.95 -22.85
CA GLY A 319 -1.73 -20.02 -22.56
C GLY A 319 -2.75 -19.70 -21.46
N VAL A 320 -2.49 -18.72 -20.59
CA VAL A 320 -3.43 -18.30 -19.52
C VAL A 320 -4.13 -16.98 -19.81
N ARG A 321 -3.65 -16.26 -20.82
CA ARG A 321 -4.21 -14.98 -21.27
C ARG A 321 -5.40 -15.27 -22.19
N ASP A 322 -6.55 -14.70 -21.85
CA ASP A 322 -7.71 -14.68 -22.75
C ASP A 322 -7.73 -13.36 -23.50
N ASP A 323 -7.33 -13.39 -24.77
CA ASP A 323 -7.22 -12.19 -25.62
C ASP A 323 -8.57 -11.51 -25.92
N ARG A 324 -9.69 -12.17 -25.60
CA ARG A 324 -11.03 -11.54 -25.68
C ARG A 324 -11.31 -10.61 -24.49
N LEU A 325 -10.51 -10.70 -23.43
CA LEU A 325 -10.65 -9.90 -22.23
C LEU A 325 -9.58 -8.80 -22.20
N PRO A 326 -9.95 -7.56 -21.86
CA PRO A 326 -9.00 -6.45 -21.76
C PRO A 326 -7.99 -6.62 -20.59
N GLY A 327 -8.37 -7.35 -19.54
CA GLY A 327 -7.50 -7.71 -18.41
C GLY A 327 -7.94 -9.01 -17.75
N PRO A 328 -7.17 -9.56 -16.79
CA PRO A 328 -7.50 -10.83 -16.14
C PRO A 328 -8.79 -10.77 -15.32
N ASP A 329 -9.23 -9.58 -14.88
CA ASP A 329 -10.51 -9.39 -14.20
C ASP A 329 -11.65 -9.01 -15.16
N GLY A 330 -11.39 -8.95 -16.48
CA GLY A 330 -12.34 -8.59 -17.53
C GLY A 330 -12.40 -7.10 -17.87
N PHE A 331 -11.54 -6.27 -17.27
CA PHE A 331 -11.35 -4.83 -17.55
C PHE A 331 -9.86 -4.48 -17.53
N ASP A 332 -9.48 -3.40 -18.23
CA ASP A 332 -8.14 -2.78 -18.23
C ASP A 332 -8.13 -1.38 -17.57
N THR A 333 -9.29 -0.91 -17.13
CA THR A 333 -9.48 0.35 -16.42
C THR A 333 -10.39 0.19 -15.21
N VAL A 334 -10.13 0.99 -14.17
CA VAL A 334 -11.01 1.10 -13.00
C VAL A 334 -12.09 2.17 -13.17
N ALA A 335 -12.21 2.77 -14.37
CA ALA A 335 -13.29 3.70 -14.64
C ALA A 335 -14.67 3.07 -14.35
N PRO A 336 -15.60 3.81 -13.76
CA PRO A 336 -15.56 5.26 -13.49
C PRO A 336 -14.93 5.68 -12.15
N LEU A 337 -14.23 4.78 -11.45
CA LEU A 337 -13.61 5.09 -10.16
C LEU A 337 -12.31 5.88 -10.34
N ALA A 338 -12.21 7.02 -9.64
CA ALA A 338 -10.99 7.82 -9.59
C ALA A 338 -9.95 7.27 -8.58
N ARG A 339 -8.73 7.00 -9.08
CA ARG A 339 -7.51 6.78 -8.28
C ARG A 339 -6.78 8.10 -8.11
N THR A 340 -6.45 8.46 -6.88
CA THR A 340 -6.01 9.82 -6.55
C THR A 340 -4.52 9.94 -6.27
N GLY A 341 -3.82 8.82 -6.01
CA GLY A 341 -2.38 8.84 -5.77
C GLY A 341 -1.93 9.67 -4.57
N ARG A 342 -2.85 10.06 -3.68
CA ARG A 342 -2.54 10.84 -2.48
C ARG A 342 -3.52 10.57 -1.35
N VAL A 343 -3.07 10.85 -0.14
CA VAL A 343 -3.91 10.82 1.06
C VAL A 343 -5.03 11.85 0.92
N ALA A 344 -6.25 11.46 1.31
CA ALA A 344 -7.38 12.39 1.33
C ALA A 344 -7.08 13.57 2.28
N PRO A 345 -7.33 14.84 1.88
CA PRO A 345 -6.90 16.01 2.65
C PRO A 345 -7.40 16.04 4.11
N HIS A 346 -8.58 15.50 4.38
CA HIS A 346 -9.13 15.43 5.75
C HIS A 346 -8.41 14.43 6.66
N ARG A 347 -7.59 13.53 6.10
CA ARG A 347 -6.79 12.53 6.84
C ARG A 347 -5.33 12.93 6.97
N ALA A 348 -4.81 13.73 6.03
CA ALA A 348 -3.39 14.08 5.95
C ALA A 348 -2.82 14.64 7.26
N ALA A 349 -3.61 15.39 8.05
CA ALA A 349 -3.20 15.94 9.34
C ALA A 349 -2.81 14.87 10.39
N GLY A 350 -3.39 13.67 10.32
CA GLY A 350 -3.12 12.56 11.24
C GLY A 350 -2.06 11.57 10.77
N VAL A 351 -1.58 11.70 9.53
CA VAL A 351 -0.57 10.81 8.96
C VAL A 351 0.81 11.14 9.52
N ILE A 352 1.49 10.10 10.02
CA ILE A 352 2.82 10.16 10.65
C ILE A 352 3.89 9.44 9.84
N ALA A 353 3.52 8.58 8.89
CA ALA A 353 4.47 8.02 7.94
C ALA A 353 3.78 7.62 6.63
N THR A 354 4.54 7.61 5.54
CA THR A 354 4.15 6.94 4.28
C THR A 354 5.30 6.06 3.81
N PHE A 355 4.97 4.96 3.16
CA PHE A 355 5.95 4.12 2.47
C PHE A 355 5.31 3.46 1.26
N ILE A 356 6.15 3.11 0.29
CA ILE A 356 5.73 2.53 -0.99
C ILE A 356 4.91 1.24 -0.82
N GLY A 357 3.99 1.01 -1.76
CA GLY A 357 3.20 -0.21 -1.85
C GLY A 357 3.97 -1.36 -2.52
N GLY A 358 3.32 -2.01 -3.49
CA GLY A 358 3.85 -3.19 -4.16
C GLY A 358 4.32 -2.93 -5.60
N PHE A 359 4.54 -4.01 -6.36
CA PHE A 359 4.98 -3.94 -7.75
C PHE A 359 3.96 -3.30 -8.71
N LYS A 360 4.45 -2.67 -9.77
CA LYS A 360 3.64 -2.30 -10.95
C LYS A 360 3.00 -3.56 -11.58
N ARG A 361 1.89 -3.36 -12.29
CA ARG A 361 1.16 -4.45 -13.00
C ARG A 361 2.00 -5.23 -13.99
N SER A 362 2.94 -4.58 -14.69
CA SER A 362 3.89 -5.23 -15.62
C SER A 362 4.72 -6.33 -14.94
N HIS A 363 4.93 -6.24 -13.63
CA HIS A 363 5.63 -7.25 -12.84
C HIS A 363 4.70 -8.10 -11.98
N GLY A 364 3.43 -7.69 -11.87
CA GLY A 364 2.43 -8.26 -10.98
C GLY A 364 1.72 -9.50 -11.52
N ALA A 365 2.44 -10.38 -12.23
CA ALA A 365 2.01 -11.73 -12.61
C ALA A 365 3.23 -12.65 -12.66
N PHE A 366 3.03 -13.96 -12.52
CA PHE A 366 4.11 -14.93 -12.55
C PHE A 366 4.48 -15.28 -13.99
N LYS A 367 5.78 -15.20 -14.29
CA LYS A 367 6.33 -15.61 -15.60
C LYS A 367 6.53 -17.12 -15.69
N THR A 368 6.86 -17.77 -14.58
CA THR A 368 7.20 -19.21 -14.51
C THR A 368 6.65 -19.87 -13.26
N GLY A 369 6.63 -21.20 -13.23
CA GLY A 369 6.13 -21.99 -12.10
C GLY A 369 4.62 -22.19 -12.13
N ARG A 370 4.08 -22.84 -11.08
CA ARG A 370 2.66 -23.18 -10.98
C ARG A 370 1.75 -21.95 -11.05
N LEU A 371 2.09 -20.87 -10.32
CA LEU A 371 1.30 -19.64 -10.26
C LEU A 371 1.21 -18.91 -11.62
N ALA A 372 2.15 -19.15 -12.55
CA ALA A 372 2.08 -18.62 -13.91
C ALA A 372 1.04 -19.32 -14.79
N GLN A 373 0.60 -20.53 -14.42
CA GLN A 373 -0.28 -21.38 -15.21
C GLN A 373 -1.72 -21.40 -14.70
N ILE A 374 -1.96 -20.91 -13.48
CA ILE A 374 -3.27 -20.91 -12.83
C ILE A 374 -3.74 -19.48 -12.59
N HIS A 375 -5.04 -19.33 -12.31
CA HIS A 375 -5.68 -18.06 -11.96
C HIS A 375 -5.25 -16.90 -12.87
N ARG A 376 -5.19 -17.15 -14.18
CA ARG A 376 -4.80 -16.16 -15.21
C ARG A 376 -3.37 -15.63 -15.07
N GLY A 377 -2.46 -16.40 -14.49
CA GLY A 377 -1.09 -15.99 -14.21
C GLY A 377 -0.90 -15.41 -12.80
N SER A 378 -1.91 -15.57 -11.94
CA SER A 378 -1.95 -15.14 -10.54
C SER A 378 -1.53 -13.68 -10.39
N HIS A 379 -2.27 -12.77 -11.04
CA HIS A 379 -1.98 -11.35 -10.98
C HIS A 379 -2.17 -10.79 -9.57
N TYR A 380 -1.30 -9.87 -9.13
CA TYR A 380 -1.36 -9.33 -7.77
C TYR A 380 -2.61 -8.47 -7.58
N GLY A 381 -3.47 -8.91 -6.68
CA GLY A 381 -4.72 -8.24 -6.35
C GLY A 381 -4.57 -7.11 -5.34
N PHE A 382 -5.59 -6.26 -5.27
CA PHE A 382 -5.65 -5.14 -4.32
C PHE A 382 -7.08 -4.63 -4.08
N VAL A 383 -7.30 -4.19 -2.84
CA VAL A 383 -8.56 -3.65 -2.31
C VAL A 383 -8.25 -2.33 -1.62
N GLU A 384 -9.02 -1.28 -1.92
CA GLU A 384 -8.93 0.03 -1.27
C GLU A 384 -10.32 0.41 -0.74
N GLU A 385 -10.42 0.72 0.55
CA GLU A 385 -11.69 1.10 1.20
C GLU A 385 -12.83 0.08 1.00
N GLY A 386 -12.49 -1.20 0.95
CA GLY A 386 -13.42 -2.32 0.71
C GLY A 386 -13.82 -2.52 -0.74
N VAL A 387 -13.36 -1.66 -1.64
CA VAL A 387 -13.64 -1.77 -3.08
C VAL A 387 -12.54 -2.61 -3.73
N ILE A 388 -12.93 -3.71 -4.37
CA ILE A 388 -12.03 -4.65 -5.04
C ILE A 388 -11.66 -4.09 -6.40
N LEU A 389 -10.40 -3.72 -6.59
CA LEU A 389 -9.93 -3.08 -7.82
C LEU A 389 -9.11 -4.05 -8.69
N SER A 390 -8.55 -5.10 -8.09
CA SER A 390 -8.12 -6.33 -8.78
C SER A 390 -8.28 -7.51 -7.83
N SER A 391 -8.75 -8.65 -8.34
CA SER A 391 -9.10 -9.81 -7.51
C SER A 391 -7.89 -10.36 -6.76
N LEU A 392 -8.06 -10.67 -5.46
CA LEU A 392 -7.03 -11.35 -4.68
C LEU A 392 -6.87 -12.79 -5.17
N GLN A 393 -5.64 -13.25 -5.28
CA GLN A 393 -5.30 -14.58 -5.77
C GLN A 393 -4.78 -15.48 -4.65
N PRO A 394 -5.22 -16.75 -4.59
CA PRO A 394 -4.69 -17.73 -3.66
C PRO A 394 -3.18 -17.95 -3.80
N GLY A 395 -2.52 -18.24 -2.68
CA GLY A 395 -1.08 -18.53 -2.61
C GLY A 395 -0.19 -17.28 -2.61
N LEU A 396 -0.75 -16.08 -2.60
CA LEU A 396 0.03 -14.84 -2.64
C LEU A 396 0.11 -14.15 -1.27
N ALA A 397 1.29 -13.64 -0.95
CA ALA A 397 1.54 -12.86 0.24
C ALA A 397 0.77 -11.53 0.17
N THR A 398 0.02 -11.24 1.23
CA THR A 398 -0.97 -10.16 1.25
C THR A 398 -0.83 -9.35 2.53
N VAL A 399 -0.73 -8.02 2.39
CA VAL A 399 -0.99 -7.08 3.48
C VAL A 399 -2.49 -6.90 3.59
N LEU A 400 -3.06 -7.15 4.77
CA LEU A 400 -4.48 -7.02 5.05
C LEU A 400 -4.72 -5.99 6.15
N VAL A 401 -5.65 -5.09 5.90
CA VAL A 401 -6.25 -4.23 6.93
C VAL A 401 -7.72 -4.57 7.00
N TRP A 402 -8.16 -5.03 8.16
CA TRP A 402 -9.55 -5.40 8.40
C TRP A 402 -10.39 -4.16 8.73
N ARG A 403 -11.72 -4.29 8.60
CA ARG A 403 -12.67 -3.20 8.90
C ARG A 403 -12.57 -2.70 10.34
N ASP A 404 -12.16 -3.54 11.28
CA ASP A 404 -11.91 -3.18 12.69
C ASP A 404 -10.56 -2.48 12.92
N GLY A 405 -9.73 -2.32 11.88
CA GLY A 405 -8.39 -1.72 11.97
C GLY A 405 -7.27 -2.70 12.32
N ARG A 406 -7.58 -4.00 12.50
CA ARG A 406 -6.55 -5.03 12.67
C ARG A 406 -5.70 -5.13 11.40
N VAL A 407 -4.39 -5.22 11.59
CA VAL A 407 -3.41 -5.42 10.51
C VAL A 407 -2.94 -6.87 10.55
N GLU A 408 -2.83 -7.48 9.37
CA GLU A 408 -2.38 -8.86 9.20
C GLU A 408 -1.50 -8.97 7.94
N LEU A 409 -0.52 -9.86 8.00
CA LEU A 409 0.22 -10.32 6.83
C LEU A 409 -0.02 -11.82 6.74
N ALA A 410 -0.51 -12.28 5.61
CA ALA A 410 -0.87 -13.68 5.40
C ALA A 410 -0.74 -14.07 3.94
N THR A 411 -0.64 -15.37 3.69
CA THR A 411 -0.79 -15.95 2.35
C THR A 411 -2.29 -16.12 2.09
N TRP A 412 -2.86 -15.39 1.13
CA TRP A 412 -4.30 -15.48 0.83
C TRP A 412 -4.65 -16.89 0.37
N SER A 413 -5.74 -17.45 0.88
CA SER A 413 -6.24 -18.77 0.47
C SER A 413 -7.61 -18.68 -0.19
N GLU A 414 -8.02 -19.73 -0.90
CA GLU A 414 -9.41 -19.83 -1.41
C GLU A 414 -10.44 -19.82 -0.26
N GLU A 415 -10.06 -20.30 0.92
CA GLU A 415 -10.92 -20.27 2.09
C GLU A 415 -11.14 -18.84 2.58
N ASP A 416 -10.18 -17.92 2.43
CA ASP A 416 -10.32 -16.53 2.90
C ASP A 416 -11.35 -15.70 2.12
N ASP A 417 -11.79 -16.18 0.96
CA ASP A 417 -12.73 -15.47 0.08
C ASP A 417 -14.06 -15.10 0.77
N HIS A 418 -14.53 -15.91 1.73
CA HIS A 418 -15.72 -15.58 2.53
C HIS A 418 -15.54 -14.37 3.45
N ARG A 419 -14.29 -13.97 3.71
CA ARG A 419 -13.92 -12.85 4.58
C ARG A 419 -13.67 -11.57 3.80
N LEU A 420 -13.72 -11.62 2.45
CA LEU A 420 -13.36 -10.49 1.60
C LEU A 420 -14.25 -9.25 1.86
N GLY A 421 -15.51 -9.44 2.26
CA GLY A 421 -16.40 -8.35 2.68
C GLY A 421 -16.01 -7.62 3.98
N GLU A 422 -15.08 -8.17 4.77
CA GLU A 422 -14.54 -7.55 5.99
C GLU A 422 -13.18 -6.87 5.78
N VAL A 423 -12.61 -7.00 4.58
CA VAL A 423 -11.33 -6.40 4.21
C VAL A 423 -11.57 -4.92 3.93
N ARG A 424 -10.86 -4.04 4.66
CA ARG A 424 -10.81 -2.60 4.36
C ARG A 424 -9.77 -2.34 3.28
N HIS A 425 -8.57 -2.87 3.44
CA HIS A 425 -7.51 -2.77 2.45
C HIS A 425 -6.82 -4.11 2.27
N ALA A 426 -6.41 -4.39 1.04
CA ALA A 426 -5.55 -5.53 0.74
C ALA A 426 -4.57 -5.17 -0.35
N ARG A 427 -3.35 -5.69 -0.24
CA ARG A 427 -2.36 -5.58 -1.32
C ARG A 427 -1.50 -6.83 -1.36
N GLN A 428 -1.56 -7.55 -2.48
CA GLN A 428 -0.74 -8.74 -2.69
C GLN A 428 0.60 -8.36 -3.30
N ASN A 429 1.67 -9.07 -2.95
CA ASN A 429 2.97 -8.86 -3.58
C ASN A 429 3.79 -10.14 -3.61
N GLY A 430 3.60 -10.93 -4.66
CA GLY A 430 4.34 -12.19 -4.86
C GLY A 430 4.00 -13.24 -3.81
N VAL A 431 5.01 -14.02 -3.44
CA VAL A 431 4.92 -15.12 -2.46
C VAL A 431 5.60 -14.70 -1.15
N PRO A 432 5.34 -15.40 -0.03
CA PRO A 432 5.97 -15.07 1.24
C PRO A 432 7.49 -15.18 1.23
N ILE A 433 8.13 -14.29 2.02
CA ILE A 433 9.53 -14.41 2.44
C ILE A 433 9.62 -15.28 3.70
N LEU A 434 8.73 -15.04 4.67
CA LEU A 434 8.51 -15.92 5.82
C LEU A 434 7.04 -16.29 5.93
N GLU A 435 6.76 -17.51 6.38
CA GLU A 435 5.44 -17.99 6.78
C GLU A 435 5.49 -18.51 8.23
N PRO A 436 4.41 -18.40 9.00
CA PRO A 436 4.35 -18.96 10.34
C PRO A 436 4.43 -20.47 10.24
N ASP A 437 5.31 -21.05 11.05
CA ASP A 437 5.31 -22.47 11.31
C ASP A 437 3.97 -22.87 11.97
N PRO A 438 3.24 -23.87 11.46
CA PRO A 438 1.93 -24.24 11.99
C PRO A 438 1.93 -24.67 13.46
N ASP A 439 3.04 -25.25 13.94
CA ASP A 439 3.13 -25.80 15.30
C ASP A 439 3.57 -24.73 16.31
N THR A 440 4.48 -23.84 15.91
CA THR A 440 5.13 -22.88 16.82
C THR A 440 4.74 -21.42 16.60
N GLY A 441 4.15 -21.09 15.45
CA GLY A 441 3.89 -19.72 15.02
C GLY A 441 5.14 -18.91 14.66
N ALA A 442 6.34 -19.49 14.81
CA ALA A 442 7.59 -18.83 14.47
C ALA A 442 7.77 -18.73 12.95
N GLY A 443 8.30 -17.61 12.47
CA GLY A 443 8.53 -17.44 11.03
C GLY A 443 9.57 -18.41 10.49
N ARG A 444 9.25 -19.08 9.39
CA ARG A 444 10.14 -19.94 8.60
C ARG A 444 10.23 -19.42 7.17
N PRO A 445 11.39 -19.57 6.49
CA PRO A 445 11.52 -19.18 5.09
C PRO A 445 10.43 -19.82 4.21
N GLY A 446 9.78 -18.99 3.40
CA GLY A 446 8.78 -19.45 2.44
C GLY A 446 9.38 -20.44 1.42
N ALA A 447 8.57 -21.38 0.94
CA ALA A 447 9.04 -22.49 0.11
C ALA A 447 9.76 -22.08 -1.20
N LEU A 448 9.47 -20.87 -1.68
CA LEU A 448 10.00 -20.34 -2.95
C LEU A 448 11.12 -19.32 -2.76
N VAL A 449 11.59 -19.05 -1.54
CA VAL A 449 12.63 -18.04 -1.25
C VAL A 449 13.90 -18.23 -2.10
N THR A 450 14.31 -19.47 -2.35
CA THR A 450 15.49 -19.80 -3.18
C THR A 450 15.16 -20.10 -4.65
N LYS A 451 13.89 -20.01 -5.04
CA LYS A 451 13.38 -20.36 -6.37
C LYS A 451 13.07 -19.10 -7.19
N TRP A 452 14.11 -18.45 -7.70
CA TRP A 452 14.01 -17.15 -8.41
C TRP A 452 12.86 -17.01 -9.41
N GLY A 453 12.73 -17.95 -10.35
CA GLY A 453 11.66 -17.91 -11.34
C GLY A 453 10.27 -18.12 -10.74
N GLU A 454 10.10 -19.18 -9.95
CA GLU A 454 8.80 -19.58 -9.39
C GLU A 454 8.31 -18.62 -8.30
N GLY A 455 9.23 -18.06 -7.50
CA GLY A 455 8.93 -17.00 -6.54
C GLY A 455 8.71 -15.63 -7.17
N ASN A 456 8.83 -15.52 -8.50
CA ASN A 456 8.77 -14.25 -9.25
C ASN A 456 9.73 -13.19 -8.72
N TRP A 457 10.86 -13.64 -8.16
CA TRP A 457 11.86 -12.76 -7.58
C TRP A 457 12.62 -12.06 -8.69
N SER A 458 12.43 -10.74 -8.80
CA SER A 458 13.12 -9.96 -9.83
C SER A 458 14.63 -9.95 -9.58
N GLY A 459 15.39 -10.08 -10.68
CA GLY A 459 16.82 -9.82 -10.82
C GLY A 459 17.11 -9.36 -12.25
N SER A 460 18.38 -9.26 -12.65
CA SER A 460 18.78 -8.98 -14.04
C SER A 460 18.56 -10.18 -14.97
N GLN A 461 18.56 -9.99 -16.30
CA GLN A 461 18.54 -11.12 -17.27
C GLN A 461 19.73 -12.09 -17.12
N GLU A 462 20.84 -11.62 -16.55
CA GLU A 462 22.02 -12.42 -16.23
C GLU A 462 21.93 -13.20 -14.90
N ARG A 463 20.77 -13.20 -14.23
CA ARG A 463 20.57 -13.84 -12.91
C ARG A 463 21.42 -13.21 -11.80
N LYS A 464 21.72 -11.91 -11.90
CA LYS A 464 22.27 -11.14 -10.78
C LYS A 464 21.10 -10.63 -9.93
N PHE A 465 21.00 -11.13 -8.71
CA PHE A 465 19.78 -11.03 -7.91
C PHE A 465 19.86 -10.12 -6.67
N ARG A 466 21.08 -9.67 -6.33
CA ARG A 466 21.27 -8.66 -5.28
C ARG A 466 20.82 -7.30 -5.80
N THR A 467 19.95 -6.66 -5.04
CA THR A 467 19.42 -5.34 -5.37
C THR A 467 18.87 -4.69 -4.12
N LEU A 468 18.62 -3.39 -4.21
CA LEU A 468 17.87 -2.64 -3.22
C LEU A 468 16.46 -3.22 -3.09
N ARG A 469 16.06 -3.63 -1.89
CA ARG A 469 14.73 -4.23 -1.63
C ARG A 469 14.03 -3.56 -0.46
N ALA A 470 12.71 -3.48 -0.54
CA ALA A 470 11.85 -3.21 0.60
C ALA A 470 11.04 -4.45 0.99
N GLY A 471 10.66 -4.57 2.25
CA GLY A 471 9.78 -5.63 2.72
C GLY A 471 8.97 -5.23 3.95
N LEU A 472 7.94 -6.02 4.25
CA LEU A 472 7.17 -5.90 5.49
C LEU A 472 7.25 -7.21 6.26
N CYS A 473 7.28 -7.11 7.58
CA CYS A 473 7.07 -8.24 8.47
C CYS A 473 6.13 -7.87 9.61
N LEU A 474 5.54 -8.88 10.24
CA LEU A 474 4.87 -8.75 11.53
C LEU A 474 5.71 -9.39 12.61
N GLN A 475 5.85 -8.68 13.73
CA GLN A 475 6.50 -9.19 14.91
C GLN A 475 5.55 -9.06 16.10
N ASP A 476 5.23 -10.20 16.69
CA ASP A 476 4.43 -10.31 17.90
C ASP A 476 5.36 -10.58 19.09
N GLY A 477 5.13 -9.92 20.22
CA GLY A 477 5.92 -10.16 21.43
C GLY A 477 5.32 -9.53 22.67
N ALA A 478 6.01 -9.65 23.80
CA ALA A 478 5.53 -9.16 25.09
C ALA A 478 5.27 -7.64 25.12
N ALA A 479 5.93 -6.87 24.25
CA ALA A 479 5.75 -5.42 24.15
C ALA A 479 4.55 -5.00 23.28
N GLY A 480 3.91 -5.95 22.58
CA GLY A 480 2.83 -5.69 21.65
C GLY A 480 3.11 -6.24 20.26
N ARG A 481 2.31 -5.79 19.30
CA ARG A 481 2.37 -6.20 17.90
C ARG A 481 2.91 -5.06 17.04
N PHE A 482 3.87 -5.38 16.19
CA PHE A 482 4.56 -4.39 15.36
C PHE A 482 4.49 -4.74 13.88
N LEU A 483 4.18 -3.74 13.06
CA LEU A 483 4.46 -3.79 11.62
C LEU A 483 5.87 -3.27 11.39
N VAL A 484 6.73 -4.07 10.78
CA VAL A 484 8.13 -3.72 10.54
C VAL A 484 8.36 -3.54 9.04
N TYR A 485 8.79 -2.35 8.65
CA TYR A 485 9.31 -2.07 7.31
C TYR A 485 10.81 -2.34 7.27
N GLY A 486 11.28 -3.11 6.29
CA GLY A 486 12.70 -3.39 6.06
C GLY A 486 13.20 -2.74 4.78
N TYR A 487 14.31 -2.03 4.85
CA TYR A 487 15.09 -1.49 3.73
C TYR A 487 16.43 -2.22 3.66
N PHE A 488 16.71 -2.85 2.52
CA PHE A 488 17.90 -3.67 2.33
C PHE A 488 18.72 -3.14 1.17
N SER A 489 19.93 -2.62 1.44
CA SER A 489 20.69 -1.83 0.46
C SER A 489 21.12 -2.62 -0.80
N SER A 490 21.48 -3.90 -0.64
CA SER A 490 21.72 -4.82 -1.78
C SER A 490 21.72 -6.28 -1.31
N VAL A 491 20.57 -6.97 -1.41
CA VAL A 491 20.42 -8.33 -0.87
C VAL A 491 19.58 -9.24 -1.75
N THR A 492 19.68 -10.56 -1.53
CA THR A 492 18.72 -11.55 -2.03
C THR A 492 17.54 -11.74 -1.05
N THR A 493 16.51 -12.47 -1.49
CA THR A 493 15.40 -12.90 -0.61
C THR A 493 15.84 -13.84 0.50
N SER A 494 16.94 -14.57 0.33
CA SER A 494 17.52 -15.43 1.38
C SER A 494 18.10 -14.61 2.54
N ALA A 495 18.79 -13.50 2.23
CA ALA A 495 19.24 -12.54 3.23
C ALA A 495 18.07 -11.84 3.92
N MET A 496 17.01 -11.47 3.20
CA MET A 496 15.79 -10.92 3.82
C MET A 496 15.17 -11.90 4.83
N ALA A 497 15.03 -13.17 4.46
CA ALA A 497 14.48 -14.21 5.34
C ALA A 497 15.33 -14.38 6.61
N ARG A 498 16.67 -14.39 6.49
CA ARG A 498 17.60 -14.38 7.64
C ARG A 498 17.35 -13.23 8.59
N VAL A 499 17.31 -12.00 8.07
CA VAL A 499 17.15 -10.80 8.90
C VAL A 499 15.78 -10.77 9.55
N PHE A 500 14.70 -10.97 8.80
CA PHE A 500 13.35 -10.96 9.40
C PHE A 500 13.16 -12.06 10.45
N GLN A 501 13.67 -13.28 10.22
CA GLN A 501 13.57 -14.34 11.22
C GLN A 501 14.46 -14.07 12.44
N ALA A 502 15.60 -13.39 12.25
CA ALA A 502 16.44 -12.94 13.37
C ALA A 502 15.69 -11.96 14.27
N TYR A 503 14.96 -11.00 13.68
CA TYR A 503 14.06 -10.08 14.40
C TYR A 503 12.79 -10.75 14.95
N GLY A 504 12.62 -12.07 14.79
CA GLY A 504 11.46 -12.78 15.34
C GLY A 504 10.15 -12.48 14.63
N CYS A 505 10.21 -12.06 13.36
CA CYS A 505 9.00 -11.91 12.56
C CYS A 505 8.30 -13.26 12.35
N SER A 506 6.98 -13.30 12.48
CA SER A 506 6.14 -14.49 12.24
C SER A 506 5.77 -14.67 10.77
N TYR A 507 5.59 -13.57 10.06
CA TYR A 507 5.35 -13.54 8.61
C TYR A 507 6.14 -12.39 7.99
N ALA A 508 6.61 -12.56 6.76
CA ALA A 508 7.25 -11.48 6.01
C ALA A 508 6.98 -11.58 4.51
N MET A 509 6.91 -10.43 3.85
CA MET A 509 6.72 -10.33 2.40
C MET A 509 7.56 -9.22 1.80
N LEU A 510 7.79 -9.33 0.50
CA LEU A 510 8.52 -8.34 -0.29
C LEU A 510 7.58 -7.18 -0.67
N LEU A 511 8.11 -5.96 -0.77
CA LEU A 511 7.45 -4.78 -1.38
C LEU A 511 8.07 -4.49 -2.75
N ASP A 512 7.92 -3.29 -3.31
CA ASP A 512 8.68 -2.93 -4.52
C ASP A 512 10.19 -2.79 -4.22
N MET A 513 11.02 -2.67 -5.28
CA MET A 513 12.46 -2.80 -5.19
C MET A 513 13.21 -1.98 -6.28
N ASN A 514 14.54 -2.09 -6.31
CA ASN A 514 15.48 -1.57 -7.32
C ASN A 514 15.78 -0.07 -7.33
N ALA A 515 15.06 0.76 -6.59
CA ALA A 515 15.35 2.20 -6.52
C ALA A 515 14.79 2.82 -5.23
N LEU A 516 15.39 3.94 -4.79
CA LEU A 516 14.92 4.70 -3.62
C LEU A 516 13.46 5.15 -3.77
N GLU A 517 12.99 5.41 -5.00
CA GLU A 517 11.59 5.74 -5.27
C GLU A 517 10.64 4.57 -5.05
N HIS A 518 11.13 3.34 -5.13
CA HIS A 518 10.41 2.08 -4.95
C HIS A 518 10.66 1.43 -3.58
N THR A 519 11.56 2.00 -2.77
CA THR A 519 11.81 1.61 -1.37
C THR A 519 11.60 2.80 -0.42
N TYR A 520 10.82 3.78 -0.87
CA TYR A 520 10.55 5.01 -0.15
C TYR A 520 9.90 4.76 1.21
N LEU A 521 10.42 5.41 2.25
CA LEU A 521 9.76 5.60 3.55
C LEU A 521 10.09 6.99 4.08
N ALA A 522 9.06 7.70 4.53
CA ALA A 522 9.18 8.95 5.26
C ALA A 522 8.34 8.95 6.53
N VAL A 523 8.87 9.57 7.59
CA VAL A 523 8.20 9.87 8.85
C VAL A 523 7.98 11.38 8.93
N TYR A 524 6.78 11.76 9.35
CA TYR A 524 6.33 13.15 9.45
C TYR A 524 6.24 13.55 10.91
N GLN A 525 7.12 14.46 11.32
CA GLN A 525 7.12 15.04 12.66
C GLN A 525 6.54 16.45 12.62
N LYS A 526 5.97 16.89 13.74
CA LYS A 526 5.55 18.29 13.89
C LYS A 526 6.60 19.01 14.71
N ALA A 527 7.28 19.97 14.11
CA ALA A 527 8.20 20.86 14.81
C ALA A 527 7.72 22.31 14.63
N ASN A 528 7.57 23.06 15.73
CA ASN A 528 7.15 24.48 15.70
C ASN A 528 5.85 24.78 14.93
N GLY A 529 4.93 23.81 14.84
CA GLY A 529 3.68 23.94 14.08
C GLY A 529 3.81 23.63 12.59
N GLU A 530 5.02 23.40 12.09
CA GLU A 530 5.30 22.95 10.73
C GLU A 530 5.54 21.44 10.69
N ARG A 531 5.37 20.84 9.51
CA ARG A 531 5.63 19.41 9.29
C ARG A 531 7.03 19.25 8.73
N GLU A 532 7.90 18.58 9.48
CA GLU A 532 9.19 18.12 8.98
C GLU A 532 9.06 16.74 8.34
N VAL A 533 9.83 16.50 7.27
CA VAL A 533 9.88 15.22 6.56
C VAL A 533 11.24 14.58 6.82
N HIS A 534 11.24 13.43 7.48
CA HIS A 534 12.43 12.63 7.75
C HIS A 534 12.36 11.33 6.97
N HIS A 535 13.29 11.16 6.04
CA HIS A 535 13.35 9.97 5.20
C HIS A 535 14.16 8.87 5.85
N LEU A 536 13.84 7.60 5.58
CA LEU A 536 14.67 6.48 6.02
C LEU A 536 16.10 6.61 5.48
N ASP A 537 16.23 6.73 4.16
CA ASP A 537 17.47 7.05 3.47
C ASP A 537 17.40 8.51 3.00
N ARG A 538 18.41 9.33 3.31
CA ARG A 538 18.46 10.75 2.95
C ARG A 538 18.34 10.97 1.44
N GLY A 539 18.79 10.03 0.63
CA GLY A 539 18.68 10.07 -0.82
C GLY A 539 17.24 10.06 -1.32
N MET A 540 16.26 9.64 -0.51
CA MET A 540 14.84 9.67 -0.86
C MET A 540 14.26 11.09 -0.91
N SER A 541 14.92 12.07 -0.29
CA SER A 541 14.46 13.47 -0.25
C SER A 541 14.31 14.11 -1.63
N VAL A 542 15.03 13.61 -2.64
CA VAL A 542 14.93 14.08 -4.04
C VAL A 542 13.57 13.80 -4.68
N LEU A 543 12.73 12.99 -4.02
CA LEU A 543 11.42 12.58 -4.50
C LEU A 543 10.32 13.53 -4.04
N ASP A 544 10.58 14.34 -3.02
CA ASP A 544 9.68 15.43 -2.60
C ASP A 544 9.78 16.60 -3.58
N LEU A 545 8.68 17.33 -3.73
CA LEU A 545 8.67 18.57 -4.49
C LEU A 545 9.09 19.74 -3.59
N THR A 546 9.57 20.81 -4.20
CA THR A 546 9.81 22.08 -3.51
C THR A 546 8.95 23.17 -4.14
N TYR A 547 8.17 23.87 -3.32
CA TYR A 547 7.35 25.00 -3.76
C TYR A 547 7.63 26.21 -2.87
N GLN A 548 8.05 27.32 -3.47
CA GLN A 548 8.40 28.56 -2.76
C GLN A 548 9.40 28.34 -1.61
N GLY A 549 10.35 27.42 -1.79
CA GLY A 549 11.36 27.09 -0.77
C GLY A 549 10.89 26.14 0.34
N ALA A 550 9.61 25.74 0.35
CA ALA A 550 9.08 24.77 1.28
C ALA A 550 9.01 23.37 0.66
N VAL A 551 9.29 22.35 1.47
CA VAL A 551 9.15 20.93 1.09
C VAL A 551 7.67 20.59 0.95
N VAL A 552 7.33 19.94 -0.15
CA VAL A 552 6.00 19.46 -0.48
C VAL A 552 6.08 17.92 -0.46
N PRO A 553 5.59 17.26 0.60
CA PRO A 553 5.88 15.84 0.82
C PRO A 553 5.14 14.91 -0.14
N ARG A 554 5.85 13.92 -0.68
CA ARG A 554 5.30 12.86 -1.55
C ARG A 554 4.13 12.14 -0.89
N PHE A 555 3.11 11.78 -1.68
CA PHE A 555 1.85 11.12 -1.26
C PHE A 555 0.91 11.93 -0.36
N LEU A 556 1.40 12.96 0.34
CA LEU A 556 0.56 13.81 1.20
C LEU A 556 0.04 15.04 0.46
N ALA A 557 0.94 15.78 -0.17
CA ALA A 557 0.62 17.10 -0.70
C ALA A 557 0.25 17.09 -2.19
N TYR A 558 0.73 16.11 -2.96
CA TYR A 558 0.44 15.96 -4.38
C TYR A 558 0.16 14.51 -4.78
N PRO A 559 -0.61 14.28 -5.87
CA PRO A 559 -0.83 12.96 -6.46
C PRO A 559 0.46 12.31 -6.97
N ASP A 560 0.65 11.04 -6.67
CA ASP A 560 1.76 10.21 -7.17
C ASP A 560 1.23 9.07 -8.06
N ASN A 561 2.05 8.63 -9.02
CA ASN A 561 1.70 7.53 -9.89
C ASN A 561 1.73 6.16 -9.19
N ARG A 562 2.43 6.02 -8.04
CA ARG A 562 2.59 4.76 -7.29
C ARG A 562 1.58 4.61 -6.16
N ASP A 563 1.21 3.37 -5.89
CA ASP A 563 0.50 2.97 -4.68
C ASP A 563 1.40 3.02 -3.45
N PHE A 564 0.79 3.29 -2.30
CA PHE A 564 1.51 3.46 -1.04
C PHE A 564 0.63 3.11 0.16
N PHE A 565 1.32 2.78 1.25
CA PHE A 565 0.72 2.69 2.57
C PHE A 565 0.99 3.97 3.35
N TYR A 566 0.08 4.29 4.26
CA TYR A 566 0.26 5.39 5.19
C TYR A 566 -0.14 4.98 6.61
N ILE A 567 0.64 5.46 7.57
CA ILE A 567 0.44 5.22 8.98
C ILE A 567 -0.17 6.47 9.60
N SER A 568 -1.22 6.30 10.39
CA SER A 568 -1.85 7.39 11.12
C SER A 568 -2.00 7.06 12.60
N ARG A 569 -2.05 8.09 13.45
CA ARG A 569 -2.31 7.90 14.88
C ARG A 569 -3.74 7.38 15.06
N ARG A 570 -3.90 6.31 15.84
CA ARG A 570 -5.23 5.85 16.26
C ARG A 570 -5.94 6.96 17.02
N LYS A 571 -7.19 7.23 16.64
CA LYS A 571 -8.08 8.07 17.44
C LYS A 571 -8.44 7.25 18.69
N ARG A 572 -8.00 7.70 19.86
CA ARG A 572 -8.43 7.13 21.14
C ARG A 572 -9.82 7.63 21.51
#